data_AF-A0A5J4SZD3-F1
#
_entry.id   AF-A0A5J4SZD3-F1
#
_cell.length_a   1.000
_cell.length_b   1.000
_cell.length_c   1.000
_cell.angle_alpha   90.00
_cell.angle_beta   90.00
_cell.angle_gamma   90.00
#
_symmetry.space_group_name_H-M   'P 1'
#
loop_
_entity.id
_entity.type
_entity.pdbx_description
1 polymer ?
#
loop_
_entity_poly.entity_id
_entity_poly.type
_entity_poly.pdbx_seq_one_letter_code
_entity_poly.pdbx_strand_id
1 'polypeptide(L)' 'MHYFLSFPPQIKTIIRLPSSKSISNRILIINALAKGGYTPQNLSGSDDTRV' A
#
# COMPACT_ATOMS: atom_id res chain seq x y z
N MET A 1 -17.79 -0.47 11.28
CA MET A 1 -18.18 0.46 10.20
C MET A 1 -19.12 -0.31 9.27
N HIS A 2 -20.31 0.20 9.01
CA HIS A 2 -21.27 -0.45 8.11
C HIS A 2 -21.32 0.31 6.79
N TYR A 3 -21.27 -0.41 5.67
CA TYR A 3 -21.34 0.16 4.34
C TYR A 3 -22.64 -0.26 3.66
N PHE A 4 -23.31 0.70 3.03
CA PHE A 4 -24.39 0.44 2.08
C PHE A 4 -23.82 0.63 0.67
N LEU A 5 -24.01 -0.37 -0.19
CA LEU A 5 -23.44 -0.40 -1.54
C LEU A 5 -24.57 -0.39 -2.57
N SER A 6 -24.42 0.44 -3.60
CA SER A 6 -25.25 0.42 -4.80
C SER A 6 -24.36 0.13 -6.01
N PHE A 7 -24.73 -0.85 -6.82
CA PHE A 7 -23.92 -1.28 -7.95
C PHE A 7 -24.27 -0.50 -9.22
N PRO A 8 -23.29 0.08 -9.92
CA PRO A 8 -23.53 0.66 -11.23
C PRO A 8 -23.75 -0.44 -12.28
N PRO A 9 -24.48 -0.17 -13.38
CA PRO A 9 -24.69 -1.15 -14.45
C PRO A 9 -23.41 -1.51 -15.21
N GLN A 10 -22.37 -0.65 -15.18
CA GLN A 10 -21.06 -0.92 -15.76
C GLN A 10 -19.97 -0.10 -15.06
N ILE A 11 -18.75 -0.64 -14.96
CA ILE A 11 -17.56 0.09 -14.54
C ILE A 11 -16.53 0.04 -15.67
N LYS A 12 -16.18 1.19 -16.24
CA LYS A 12 -15.14 1.33 -17.27
C LYS A 12 -14.19 2.45 -16.87
N THR A 13 -13.02 2.10 -16.36
CA THR A 13 -12.04 3.07 -15.87
C THR A 13 -10.63 2.48 -15.89
N ILE A 14 -9.63 3.35 -15.73
CA ILE A 14 -8.24 2.99 -15.47
C ILE A 14 -7.87 3.66 -14.15
N ILE A 15 -7.43 2.86 -13.17
CA ILE A 15 -7.01 3.36 -11.87
C ILE A 15 -5.60 2.90 -11.56
N ARG A 16 -4.89 3.70 -10.76
CA ARG A 16 -3.66 3.26 -10.10
C ARG A 16 -4.05 2.63 -8.77
N LEU A 17 -3.75 1.35 -8.62
CA LEU A 17 -3.96 0.67 -7.34
C LEU A 17 -2.93 1.15 -6.31
N PRO A 18 -3.28 1.09 -5.01
CA PRO A 18 -2.31 1.29 -3.95
C PRO A 18 -1.14 0.30 -4.08
N SER A 19 0.02 0.70 -3.59
CA SER A 19 1.20 -0.17 -3.55
C SER A 19 1.02 -1.35 -2.57
N SER A 20 1.75 -2.43 -2.85
CA SER A 20 1.60 -3.70 -2.14
C SER A 20 2.04 -3.60 -0.68
N LYS A 21 1.11 -3.91 0.23
CA LYS A 21 1.36 -3.98 1.67
C LYS A 21 2.46 -4.99 2.04
N SER A 22 2.36 -6.22 1.55
CA SER A 22 3.32 -7.28 1.88
C SER A 22 4.73 -7.03 1.31
N ILE A 23 4.84 -6.31 0.18
CA ILE A 23 6.15 -5.87 -0.33
C ILE A 23 6.70 -4.74 0.53
N SER A 24 5.87 -3.74 0.84
CA SER A 24 6.26 -2.59 1.68
C SER A 24 6.78 -3.03 3.04
N ASN A 25 6.07 -3.94 3.71
CA ASN A 25 6.51 -4.50 5.01
C ASN A 25 7.88 -5.18 4.91
N ARG A 26 8.08 -6.03 3.89
CA ARG A 26 9.36 -6.75 3.71
C ARG A 26 10.51 -5.80 3.41
N ILE A 27 10.27 -4.79 2.56
CA ILE A 27 11.28 -3.79 2.23
C ILE A 27 11.66 -2.95 3.45
N LEU A 28 10.70 -2.52 4.27
CA LEU A 28 10.98 -1.77 5.49
C LEU A 28 11.84 -2.58 6.47
N ILE A 29 11.51 -3.85 6.68
CA ILE A 29 12.30 -4.76 7.54
C ILE A 29 13.73 -4.91 7.01
N ILE A 30 13.88 -5.21 5.72
CA ILE A 30 15.19 -5.37 5.08
C ILE A 30 16.01 -4.08 5.18
N ASN A 31 15.39 -2.92 4.94
CA ASN A 31 16.06 -1.62 5.00
C ASN A 31 16.60 -1.32 6.41
N ALA A 32 15.79 -1.59 7.45
CA ALA A 32 16.21 -1.42 8.84
C ALA A 32 17.36 -2.38 9.21
N LEU A 33 17.28 -3.65 8.82
CA LEU A 33 18.32 -4.66 9.09
C LEU A 33 19.63 -4.34 8.37
N ALA A 34 19.56 -3.81 7.15
CA ALA A 34 20.72 -3.42 6.37
C ALA A 34 21.39 -2.11 6.87
N LYS A 35 20.82 -1.45 7.90
CA LYS A 35 21.19 -0.08 8.30
C LYS A 35 21.17 0.87 7.10
N GLY A 36 20.20 0.67 6.20
CA GLY A 36 20.11 1.39 4.93
C GLY A 36 19.92 2.88 5.17
N GLY A 37 20.77 3.71 4.54
CA GLY A 37 20.66 5.17 4.56
C GLY A 37 19.60 5.71 3.60
N TYR A 38 19.00 4.85 2.78
CA TYR A 38 17.96 5.21 1.82
C TYR A 38 16.57 4.90 2.38
N THR A 39 15.62 5.80 2.18
CA THR A 39 14.22 5.57 2.54
C THR A 39 13.47 5.00 1.32
N PRO A 40 12.92 3.78 1.40
CA PRO A 40 12.21 3.17 0.29
C PRO A 40 10.98 3.98 -0.14
N GLN A 41 10.74 4.05 -1.45
CA GLN A 41 9.62 4.76 -2.06
C GLN A 41 8.49 3.81 -2.46
N ASN A 42 7.34 4.37 -2.82
CA ASN A 42 6.15 3.61 -3.23
C ASN A 42 5.68 2.62 -2.14
N LEU A 43 5.87 2.97 -0.88
CA LEU A 43 5.37 2.21 0.25
C LEU A 43 3.85 2.30 0.34
N SER A 44 3.22 1.26 0.87
CA SER A 44 1.78 1.24 1.08
C SER A 44 1.38 2.35 2.04
N GLY A 45 0.26 3.01 1.79
CA GLY A 45 -0.33 3.99 2.71
C GLY A 45 -1.12 3.35 3.87
N SER A 46 -1.00 2.04 4.04
CA SER A 46 -1.72 1.28 5.07
C SER A 46 -1.21 1.58 6.48
N ASP A 47 -2.04 1.32 7.48
CA ASP A 47 -1.70 1.56 8.89
C ASP A 47 -0.41 0.85 9.33
N ASP A 48 -0.14 -0.36 8.83
CA ASP A 48 1.05 -1.18 9.14
C ASP A 48 2.37 -0.59 8.60
N THR A 49 2.31 0.30 7.63
CA THR A 49 3.47 0.82 6.88
C THR A 49 3.76 2.29 7.17
N ARG A 50 3.02 2.89 8.09
CA ARG A 50 3.29 4.24 8.60
C ARG A 50 4.40 4.17 9.64
N VAL A 51 5.64 4.46 9.20
CA VAL A 51 6.83 4.68 10.04
C VAL A 51 6.95 6.14 10.45
#